data_AF-A0A6J1S5L4-F1
#
_entry.id   AF-A0A6J1S5L4-F1
#
_cell.length_a   1.000
_cell.length_b   1.000
_cell.length_c   1.000
_cell.angle_alpha   90.00
_cell.angle_beta   90.00
_cell.angle_gamma   90.00
#
_symmetry.space_group_name_H-M   'P 1'
#
loop_
_entity.id
_entity.type
_entity.pdbx_description
1 polymer ?
#
loop_
_entity_poly.entity_id
_entity_poly.type
_entity_poly.pdbx_seq_one_letter_code
_entity_poly.pdbx_strand_id
1 'polypeptide(L)'
;MGKRQHQKDKMYLTYTEWSTLYGGKKADVPNSDEANFRRLPFDHCCVSLVPWENPYCDLNGNVFELQAIMTYYKKYKKNPISGEALDLKTLTKLNFAKNAEGEYHCPVMFKSFSNSSHIVAIRTTGNVFSYEAVEQLNFKTKNFKDLLTDQEFIRKDVITIQDPQQVDKFNLSTFFHIKNSHRLIDDDDSDPTARLKFVNKETQQVLDTLAKEYKAPEKKNVVKEKADKFNAAHYTTGAVAAGFTSTVMAPETKAEAAIVEEDLVRYERVKKKAYVRLYTNFGPLNLELHSDIVPKTCENFLKHCDSGYYNGTKFHRSIRNFMIQGGDPTATGTGGQSIWGKPFEDEIKPHLTHTGRGILSMANSGTDTNKSQFFITYRSCRHLDSKHTVFGKVVGGLDTLTAIEQVEVDNKDRPIEDIVIERASVFVDPYTEADEQLAAEREKERQKLAEEQATSRQHVPKKDAELKVYRSGVGKYIPKLETLKPDKSDKTEPVPKKKKVAGYQFGTFSNW
;
A
#
# COMPACT_ATOMS: atom_id res chain seq x y z
N MET A 1 -13.59 23.46 -44.55
CA MET A 1 -14.01 22.21 -43.88
C MET A 1 -13.35 21.02 -44.57
N GLY A 2 -12.77 20.10 -43.81
CA GLY A 2 -12.45 18.73 -44.25
C GLY A 2 -11.01 18.47 -44.72
N LYS A 3 -10.41 17.40 -44.16
CA LYS A 3 -9.12 16.74 -44.52
C LYS A 3 -7.84 17.10 -43.73
N ARG A 4 -7.94 17.15 -42.40
CA ARG A 4 -6.83 16.71 -41.51
C ARG A 4 -7.37 15.78 -40.44
N GLN A 5 -7.97 14.68 -40.90
CA GLN A 5 -8.29 13.57 -40.02
C GLN A 5 -6.97 12.86 -39.75
N HIS A 6 -6.41 13.07 -38.55
CA HIS A 6 -5.26 12.32 -38.08
C HIS A 6 -5.60 10.83 -38.20
N GLN A 7 -4.92 10.15 -39.12
CA GLN A 7 -4.88 8.70 -39.18
C GLN A 7 -4.03 8.27 -37.98
N LYS A 8 -4.66 8.23 -36.80
CA LYS A 8 -4.10 7.64 -35.58
C LYS A 8 -3.80 6.18 -35.91
N ASP A 9 -2.60 5.72 -35.57
CA ASP A 9 -2.03 4.37 -35.80
C ASP A 9 -1.17 4.19 -37.07
N LYS A 10 -0.13 5.02 -37.22
CA LYS A 10 1.06 4.62 -37.98
C LYS A 10 2.16 4.23 -37.00
N MET A 11 2.67 3.00 -37.11
CA MET A 11 3.77 2.47 -36.28
C MET A 11 5.16 3.03 -36.66
N TYR A 12 5.23 4.06 -37.51
CA TYR A 12 6.48 4.68 -37.95
C TYR A 12 6.32 6.20 -38.10
N LEU A 13 7.38 6.95 -37.80
CA LEU A 13 7.47 8.39 -38.06
C LEU A 13 8.05 8.65 -39.45
N THR A 14 7.51 9.64 -40.14
CA THR A 14 8.14 10.16 -41.37
C THR A 14 9.33 11.07 -41.05
N TYR A 15 10.27 11.22 -41.98
CA TYR A 15 11.42 12.13 -41.83
C TYR A 15 10.99 13.58 -41.58
N THR A 16 9.91 14.01 -42.25
CA THR A 16 9.31 15.34 -42.04
C THR A 16 8.77 15.48 -40.62
N GLU A 17 8.04 14.49 -40.11
CA GLU A 17 7.52 14.51 -38.74
C GLU A 17 8.65 14.49 -37.70
N TRP A 18 9.67 13.67 -37.90
CA TRP A 18 10.83 13.60 -37.00
C TRP A 18 11.64 14.90 -36.97
N SER A 19 11.77 15.58 -38.11
CA SER A 19 12.53 16.83 -38.22
C SER A 19 11.77 18.08 -37.79
N THR A 20 10.44 18.14 -37.93
CA THR A 20 9.67 19.36 -37.64
C THR A 20 8.69 19.24 -36.47
N LEU A 21 8.01 18.10 -36.31
CA LEU A 21 6.91 17.94 -35.35
C LEU A 21 7.35 17.35 -34.02
N TYR A 22 8.26 16.37 -34.04
CA TYR A 22 8.67 15.61 -32.84
C TYR A 22 10.11 15.89 -32.39
N GLY A 23 10.77 16.90 -32.98
CA GLY A 23 11.98 17.51 -32.42
C GLY A 23 13.25 16.64 -32.40
N GLY A 24 13.33 15.59 -33.22
CA GLY A 24 14.48 14.68 -33.21
C GLY A 24 15.77 15.22 -33.86
N LYS A 25 15.68 16.28 -34.67
CA LYS A 25 16.80 16.85 -35.42
C LYS A 25 17.45 17.99 -34.62
N LYS A 26 18.68 17.77 -34.10
CA LYS A 26 19.53 18.86 -33.61
C LYS A 26 20.18 19.57 -34.80
N ALA A 27 19.95 20.87 -34.95
CA ALA A 27 20.72 21.68 -35.90
C ALA A 27 22.08 21.99 -35.27
N ASP A 28 23.18 21.65 -35.96
CA ASP A 28 24.52 22.13 -35.59
C ASP A 28 24.55 23.64 -35.80
N VAL A 29 24.50 24.41 -34.72
CA VAL A 29 24.73 25.85 -34.74
C VAL A 29 26.21 26.08 -34.39
N PRO A 30 26.99 26.78 -35.22
CA PRO A 30 28.41 26.99 -34.97
C PRO A 30 28.64 27.85 -33.72
N ASN A 31 29.62 27.45 -32.90
CA ASN A 31 30.10 28.16 -31.72
C ASN A 31 30.64 29.55 -32.07
N SER A 32 29.78 30.57 -32.08
CA SER A 32 30.21 31.94 -31.80
C SER A 32 29.84 32.28 -30.36
N ASP A 33 30.82 32.65 -29.56
CA ASP A 33 30.65 32.98 -28.13
C ASP A 33 29.66 34.15 -27.91
N GLU A 34 29.36 34.93 -28.94
CA GLU A 34 28.37 36.01 -28.93
C GLU A 34 26.93 35.53 -29.20
N ALA A 35 26.71 34.44 -29.95
CA ALA A 35 25.37 33.92 -30.25
C ALA A 35 24.71 33.17 -29.08
N ASN A 36 25.49 32.86 -28.04
CA ASN A 36 25.04 32.16 -26.83
C ASN A 36 25.03 33.06 -25.58
N PHE A 37 24.92 34.39 -25.73
CA PHE A 37 24.75 35.27 -24.58
C PHE A 37 23.46 34.93 -23.83
N ARG A 38 23.61 34.31 -22.66
CA ARG A 38 22.51 33.97 -21.75
C ARG A 38 22.89 34.46 -20.37
N ARG A 39 22.18 35.50 -19.93
CA ARG A 39 22.36 36.08 -18.59
C ARG A 39 21.63 35.24 -17.56
N LEU A 40 22.31 34.88 -16.48
CA LEU A 40 21.66 34.29 -15.32
C LEU A 40 20.79 35.35 -14.61
N PRO A 41 19.50 35.07 -14.35
CA PRO A 41 18.66 35.95 -13.53
C PRO A 41 19.20 36.07 -12.09
N PHE A 42 18.86 37.16 -11.39
CA PHE A 42 19.41 37.43 -10.05
C PHE A 42 18.89 36.49 -8.95
N ASP A 43 17.73 35.88 -9.18
CA ASP A 43 17.05 34.93 -8.31
C ASP A 43 17.54 33.48 -8.47
N HIS A 44 18.55 33.25 -9.32
CA HIS A 44 19.09 31.91 -9.59
C HIS A 44 20.49 31.70 -9.02
N CYS A 45 20.77 30.45 -8.64
CA CYS A 45 22.08 30.02 -8.15
C CYS A 45 23.07 29.86 -9.32
N CYS A 46 24.29 30.36 -9.15
CA CYS A 46 25.32 30.29 -10.20
C CYS A 46 25.87 28.87 -10.45
N VAL A 47 25.61 27.90 -9.56
CA VAL A 47 26.07 26.51 -9.69
C VAL A 47 24.98 25.61 -10.26
N SER A 48 23.78 25.63 -9.66
CA SER A 48 22.66 24.77 -10.09
C SER A 48 21.87 25.37 -11.24
N LEU A 49 21.98 26.68 -11.49
CA LEU A 49 21.21 27.42 -12.50
C LEU A 49 19.69 27.36 -12.27
N VAL A 50 19.28 27.09 -11.03
CA VAL A 50 17.89 26.99 -10.55
C VAL A 50 17.64 28.11 -9.53
N PRO A 51 16.40 28.59 -9.35
CA PRO A 51 16.07 29.52 -8.27
C PRO A 51 16.59 29.04 -6.92
N TRP A 52 17.22 29.94 -6.17
CA TRP A 52 17.76 29.60 -4.85
C TRP A 52 16.68 29.69 -3.76
N GLU A 53 16.88 28.95 -2.67
CA GLU A 53 16.07 29.04 -1.45
C GLU A 53 16.89 29.61 -0.29
N ASN A 54 18.14 29.17 -0.12
CA ASN A 54 19.08 29.67 0.88
C ASN A 54 20.30 30.29 0.20
N PRO A 55 20.22 31.58 -0.20
CA PRO A 55 21.27 32.24 -0.94
C PRO A 55 22.46 32.60 -0.05
N TYR A 56 23.66 32.30 -0.53
CA TYR A 56 24.95 32.74 0.01
C TYR A 56 25.74 33.43 -1.09
N CYS A 57 26.46 34.50 -0.75
CA CYS A 57 27.32 35.19 -1.71
C CYS A 57 28.80 35.14 -1.34
N ASP A 58 29.64 35.21 -2.37
CA ASP A 58 31.06 35.53 -2.22
C ASP A 58 31.30 37.05 -2.20
N LEU A 59 32.54 37.46 -1.92
CA LEU A 59 32.95 38.87 -1.92
C LEU A 59 32.79 39.54 -3.30
N ASN A 60 32.74 38.76 -4.37
CA ASN A 60 32.56 39.24 -5.73
C ASN A 60 31.07 39.42 -6.10
N GLY A 61 30.14 39.07 -5.20
CA GLY A 61 28.70 39.19 -5.42
C GLY A 61 28.07 38.06 -6.24
N ASN A 62 28.75 36.93 -6.37
CA ASN A 62 28.20 35.73 -6.99
C ASN A 62 27.32 34.98 -5.98
N VAL A 63 26.08 34.63 -6.38
CA VAL A 63 25.10 34.00 -5.49
C VAL A 63 25.03 32.50 -5.70
N PHE A 64 25.06 31.76 -4.60
CA PHE A 64 25.09 30.30 -4.55
C PHE A 64 24.06 29.76 -3.56
N GLU A 65 23.51 28.60 -3.86
CA GLU A 65 22.73 27.81 -2.91
C GLU A 65 23.69 27.01 -2.00
N LEU A 66 23.42 26.99 -0.70
CA LEU A 66 24.31 26.38 0.30
C LEU A 66 24.62 24.91 -0.01
N GLN A 67 23.62 24.12 -0.37
CA GLN A 67 23.79 22.70 -0.67
C GLN A 67 24.63 22.51 -1.93
N ALA A 68 24.31 23.25 -3.00
CA ALA A 68 25.00 23.14 -4.29
C ALA A 68 26.48 23.51 -4.17
N ILE A 69 26.81 24.60 -3.45
CA ILE A 69 28.20 25.02 -3.27
C ILE A 69 28.99 24.07 -2.39
N MET A 70 28.38 23.50 -1.34
CA MET A 70 29.05 22.49 -0.52
C MET A 70 29.37 21.23 -1.33
N THR A 71 28.44 20.75 -2.15
CA THR A 71 28.65 19.59 -3.02
C THR A 71 29.74 19.87 -4.06
N TYR A 72 29.73 21.04 -4.69
CA TYR A 72 30.77 21.45 -5.64
C TYR A 72 32.14 21.57 -4.96
N TYR A 73 32.20 22.18 -3.78
CA TYR A 73 33.43 22.34 -3.02
C TYR A 73 34.05 20.99 -2.61
N LYS A 74 33.23 20.05 -2.13
CA LYS A 74 33.69 18.68 -1.79
C LYS A 74 34.35 18.00 -2.99
N LYS A 75 33.81 18.20 -4.20
CA LYS A 75 34.26 17.53 -5.43
C LYS A 75 35.46 18.22 -6.09
N TYR A 76 35.48 19.56 -6.17
CA TYR A 76 36.43 20.30 -6.99
C TYR A 76 37.34 21.27 -6.21
N LYS A 77 37.02 21.60 -4.95
CA LYS A 77 37.78 22.54 -4.08
C LYS A 77 38.11 23.90 -4.72
N LYS A 78 37.36 24.31 -5.74
CA LYS A 78 37.53 25.55 -6.50
C LYS A 78 36.22 26.33 -6.55
N ASN A 79 36.29 27.62 -6.84
CA ASN A 79 35.13 28.46 -7.10
C ASN A 79 34.52 28.07 -8.46
N PRO A 80 33.20 27.82 -8.54
CA PRO A 80 32.50 27.43 -9.78
C PRO A 80 32.50 28.49 -10.90
N ILE A 81 32.78 29.76 -10.58
CA ILE A 81 32.77 30.87 -11.55
C ILE A 81 34.19 31.30 -11.89
N SER A 82 35.01 31.67 -10.89
CA SER A 82 36.37 32.18 -11.11
C SER A 82 37.43 31.07 -11.28
N GLY A 83 37.17 29.85 -10.77
CA GLY A 83 38.15 28.76 -10.77
C GLY A 83 39.24 28.86 -9.67
N GLU A 84 39.21 29.92 -8.85
CA GLU A 84 40.14 30.15 -7.73
C GLU A 84 39.83 29.29 -6.51
N ALA A 85 40.73 29.23 -5.51
CA ALA A 85 40.46 28.52 -4.26
C ALA A 85 39.38 29.24 -3.45
N LEU A 86 38.31 28.52 -3.08
CA LEU A 86 37.20 29.07 -2.31
C LEU A 86 37.34 28.73 -0.83
N ASP A 87 37.22 29.70 0.07
CA ASP A 87 37.08 29.45 1.50
C ASP A 87 35.62 29.61 1.93
N LEU A 88 35.01 28.52 2.40
CA LEU A 88 33.60 28.48 2.80
C LEU A 88 33.28 29.42 3.97
N LYS A 89 34.27 29.77 4.80
CA LYS A 89 34.08 30.70 5.93
C LYS A 89 33.83 32.15 5.50
N THR A 90 34.19 32.49 4.27
CA THR A 90 34.06 33.84 3.72
C THR A 90 32.71 34.10 3.05
N LEU A 91 31.87 33.05 2.91
CA LEU A 91 30.54 33.17 2.33
C LEU A 91 29.60 33.88 3.28
N THR A 92 28.86 34.87 2.77
CA THR A 92 27.88 35.63 3.54
C THR A 92 26.47 35.14 3.20
N LYS A 93 25.66 34.82 4.20
CA LYS A 93 24.25 34.48 4.01
C LYS A 93 23.48 35.72 3.55
N LEU A 94 22.68 35.63 2.50
CA LEU A 94 21.85 36.74 2.02
C LEU A 94 20.43 36.64 2.57
N ASN A 95 19.89 37.78 3.02
CA ASN A 95 18.53 37.92 3.50
C ASN A 95 17.75 38.84 2.54
N PHE A 96 16.93 38.24 1.68
CA PHE A 96 16.04 38.98 0.78
C PHE A 96 14.66 39.18 1.42
N ALA A 97 14.10 40.38 1.30
CA ALA A 97 12.74 40.67 1.73
C ALA A 97 11.74 40.38 0.59
N LYS A 98 10.59 39.79 0.92
CA LYS A 98 9.49 39.50 -0.02
C LYS A 98 8.27 40.36 0.29
N ASN A 99 7.60 40.85 -0.74
CA ASN A 99 6.32 41.56 -0.64
C ASN A 99 5.17 40.58 -0.36
N ALA A 100 3.96 41.10 -0.10
CA ALA A 100 2.74 40.29 0.08
C ALA A 100 2.42 39.41 -1.15
N GLU A 101 2.86 39.83 -2.35
CA GLU A 101 2.70 39.10 -3.62
C GLU A 101 3.81 38.05 -3.86
N GLY A 102 4.77 37.92 -2.93
CA GLY A 102 5.87 36.95 -3.02
C GLY A 102 7.09 37.41 -3.83
N GLU A 103 7.06 38.61 -4.42
CA GLU A 103 8.18 39.20 -5.16
C GLU A 103 9.27 39.76 -4.24
N TYR A 104 10.54 39.64 -4.65
CA TYR A 104 11.67 40.21 -3.93
C TYR A 104 11.70 41.74 -4.07
N HIS A 105 11.88 42.45 -2.96
CA HIS A 105 11.88 43.92 -2.94
C HIS A 105 12.91 44.49 -1.97
N CYS A 106 13.24 45.77 -2.16
CA CYS A 106 14.06 46.53 -1.23
C CYS A 106 13.22 46.91 -0.01
N PRO A 107 13.58 46.52 1.22
CA PRO A 107 12.75 46.72 2.42
C PRO A 107 12.63 48.19 2.86
N VAL A 108 13.49 49.08 2.36
CA VAL A 108 13.48 50.51 2.71
C VAL A 108 12.75 51.33 1.65
N MET A 109 12.98 51.04 0.37
CA MET A 109 12.39 51.78 -0.74
C MET A 109 11.09 51.18 -1.28
N PHE A 110 10.72 49.98 -0.81
CA PHE A 110 9.56 49.19 -1.25
C PHE A 110 9.48 48.91 -2.77
N LYS A 111 10.57 49.14 -3.52
CA LYS A 111 10.69 48.84 -4.95
C LYS A 111 11.01 47.35 -5.14
N SER A 112 10.26 46.66 -6.00
CA SER A 112 10.55 45.28 -6.39
C SER A 112 11.83 45.20 -7.22
N PHE A 113 12.56 44.09 -7.07
CA PHE A 113 13.79 43.83 -7.81
C PHE A 113 13.47 43.20 -9.17
N SER A 114 14.16 43.69 -10.20
CA SER A 114 14.08 43.21 -11.57
C SER A 114 15.44 42.77 -12.10
N ASN A 115 15.48 42.08 -13.25
CA ASN A 115 16.73 41.71 -13.93
C ASN A 115 17.61 42.90 -14.40
N SER A 116 17.12 44.13 -14.26
CA SER A 116 17.84 45.37 -14.54
C SER A 116 18.03 46.25 -13.30
N SER A 117 17.70 45.74 -12.12
CA SER A 117 17.87 46.47 -10.86
C SER A 117 19.33 46.43 -10.40
N HIS A 118 19.77 47.50 -9.76
CA HIS A 118 21.08 47.54 -9.11
C HIS A 118 20.93 47.08 -7.65
N ILE A 119 21.43 45.89 -7.34
CA ILE A 119 21.19 45.17 -6.09
C ILE A 119 22.50 45.00 -5.32
N VAL A 120 22.45 45.31 -4.03
CA VAL A 120 23.61 45.31 -3.13
C VAL A 120 23.28 44.62 -1.82
N ALA A 121 24.24 43.92 -1.24
CA ALA A 121 24.15 43.36 0.10
C ALA A 121 25.21 43.95 1.03
N ILE A 122 24.87 44.06 2.31
CA ILE A 122 25.83 44.41 3.37
C ILE A 122 26.43 43.12 3.93
N ARG A 123 27.76 42.98 3.89
CA ARG A 123 28.47 41.77 4.30
C ARG A 123 28.27 41.41 5.77
N THR A 124 28.18 42.40 6.66
CA THR A 124 28.06 42.18 8.10
C THR A 124 26.74 41.55 8.48
N THR A 125 25.64 41.98 7.85
CA THR A 125 24.27 41.59 8.22
C THR A 125 23.63 40.64 7.22
N GLY A 126 24.14 40.60 5.98
CA GLY A 126 23.57 39.82 4.89
C GLY A 126 22.33 40.44 4.25
N ASN A 127 21.88 41.61 4.73
CA ASN A 127 20.65 42.25 4.25
C ASN A 127 20.84 42.84 2.86
N VAL A 128 19.84 42.64 1.99
CA VAL A 128 19.87 43.06 0.59
C VAL A 128 19.02 44.32 0.39
N PHE A 129 19.62 45.31 -0.29
CA PHE A 129 19.04 46.61 -0.58
C PHE A 129 19.20 46.98 -2.06
N SER A 130 18.42 47.96 -2.50
CA SER A 130 18.73 48.68 -3.74
C SER A 130 19.93 49.59 -3.52
N TYR A 131 20.83 49.69 -4.51
CA TYR A 131 21.98 50.61 -4.41
C TYR A 131 21.55 52.06 -4.19
N GLU A 132 20.44 52.48 -4.79
CA GLU A 132 19.85 53.80 -4.56
C GLU A 132 19.59 54.09 -3.07
N ALA A 133 19.08 53.09 -2.32
CA ALA A 133 18.82 53.24 -0.89
C ALA A 133 20.12 53.45 -0.10
N VAL A 134 21.13 52.60 -0.37
CA VAL A 134 22.44 52.69 0.29
C VAL A 134 23.17 53.98 -0.09
N GLU A 135 23.08 54.41 -1.35
CA GLU A 135 23.71 55.63 -1.81
C GLU A 135 23.10 56.88 -1.16
N GLN A 136 21.77 56.97 -1.12
CA GLN A 136 21.08 58.14 -0.57
C GLN A 136 21.17 58.19 0.96
N LEU A 137 20.95 57.06 1.64
CA LEU A 137 20.79 57.03 3.09
C LEU A 137 22.09 56.76 3.85
N ASN A 138 23.09 56.14 3.22
CA ASN A 138 24.37 55.84 3.87
C ASN A 138 25.55 56.63 3.27
N PHE A 139 25.76 56.60 1.96
CA PHE A 139 26.94 57.26 1.36
C PHE A 139 26.85 58.78 1.37
N LYS A 140 25.70 59.37 0.97
CA LYS A 140 25.54 60.84 0.94
C LYS A 140 25.50 61.46 2.34
N THR A 141 24.89 60.76 3.29
CA THR A 141 24.77 61.19 4.70
C THR A 141 26.01 60.87 5.54
N LYS A 142 26.96 60.08 5.01
CA LYS A 142 28.11 59.52 5.73
C LYS A 142 27.72 58.70 6.96
N ASN A 143 26.54 58.08 6.94
CA ASN A 143 26.06 57.19 8.00
C ASN A 143 26.28 55.73 7.58
N PHE A 144 27.28 55.05 8.13
CA PHE A 144 27.62 53.68 7.74
C PHE A 144 27.01 52.64 8.70
N LYS A 145 25.68 52.68 8.82
CA LYS A 145 24.90 51.74 9.63
C LYS A 145 23.89 51.03 8.73
N ASP A 146 23.69 49.74 8.96
CA ASP A 146 22.69 48.96 8.23
C ASP A 146 21.29 49.57 8.45
N LEU A 147 20.56 49.78 7.37
CA LEU A 147 19.26 50.45 7.35
C LEU A 147 18.14 49.68 8.08
N LEU A 148 18.35 48.39 8.37
CA LEU A 148 17.38 47.58 9.12
C LEU A 148 17.81 47.28 10.56
N THR A 149 19.10 47.05 10.79
CA THR A 149 19.62 46.50 12.05
C THR A 149 20.54 47.44 12.82
N ASP A 150 20.80 48.63 12.27
CA ASP A 150 21.72 49.65 12.80
C ASP A 150 23.17 49.16 13.05
N GLN A 151 23.55 48.00 12.52
CA GLN A 151 24.91 47.48 12.65
C GLN A 151 25.90 48.31 11.82
N GLU A 152 27.02 48.68 12.42
CA GLU A 152 28.07 49.45 11.76
C GLU A 152 28.79 48.58 10.71
N PHE A 153 29.02 49.16 9.53
CA PHE A 153 29.75 48.50 8.45
C PHE A 153 30.70 49.47 7.76
N ILE A 154 31.67 48.96 6.98
CA ILE A 154 32.62 49.78 6.23
C ILE A 154 32.22 49.76 4.76
N ARG A 155 32.56 50.80 3.98
CA ARG A 155 32.29 50.83 2.53
C ARG A 155 32.77 49.59 1.76
N LYS A 156 33.80 48.89 2.24
CA LYS A 156 34.30 47.62 1.66
C LYS A 156 33.39 46.42 1.92
N ASP A 157 32.47 46.52 2.87
CA ASP A 157 31.49 45.49 3.21
C ASP A 157 30.26 45.53 2.30
N VAL A 158 30.20 46.49 1.38
CA VAL A 158 29.11 46.64 0.42
C VAL A 158 29.40 45.75 -0.79
N ILE A 159 28.68 44.65 -0.91
CA ILE A 159 28.84 43.65 -1.97
C ILE A 159 27.80 43.90 -3.05
N THR A 160 28.25 44.19 -4.27
CA THR A 160 27.34 44.37 -5.41
C THR A 160 26.98 43.03 -6.04
N ILE A 161 25.71 42.63 -5.86
CA ILE A 161 25.16 41.39 -6.42
C ILE A 161 24.88 41.60 -7.90
N GLN A 162 24.17 42.67 -8.25
CA GLN A 162 23.74 42.92 -9.62
C GLN A 162 23.99 44.36 -10.03
N ASP A 163 24.69 44.51 -11.14
CA ASP A 163 24.94 45.77 -11.82
C ASP A 163 24.27 45.78 -13.19
N PRO A 164 23.46 46.80 -13.52
CA PRO A 164 22.90 46.97 -14.86
C PRO A 164 23.97 47.35 -15.89
N GLN A 165 25.04 48.01 -15.45
CA GLN A 165 26.13 48.49 -16.31
C GLN A 165 27.14 47.39 -16.64
N GLN A 166 27.29 46.37 -15.78
CA GLN A 166 28.23 45.26 -15.97
C GLN A 166 27.50 44.01 -16.46
N VAL A 167 27.23 43.98 -17.76
CA VAL A 167 26.42 42.93 -18.40
C VAL A 167 27.17 41.58 -18.47
N ASP A 168 28.50 41.60 -18.50
CA ASP A 168 29.34 40.41 -18.72
C ASP A 168 29.49 39.49 -17.50
N LYS A 169 29.24 40.01 -16.29
CA LYS A 169 29.52 39.32 -15.01
C LYS A 169 28.75 38.00 -14.85
N PHE A 170 27.53 37.91 -15.40
CA PHE A 170 26.62 36.75 -15.28
C PHE A 170 26.34 36.05 -16.60
N ASN A 171 27.28 36.12 -17.54
CA ASN A 171 27.17 35.41 -18.79
C ASN A 171 27.49 33.91 -18.57
N LEU A 172 26.54 33.02 -18.83
CA LEU A 172 26.71 31.57 -18.57
C LEU A 172 27.90 30.96 -19.29
N SER A 173 28.27 31.50 -20.46
CA SER A 173 29.43 31.02 -21.22
C SER A 173 30.76 31.24 -20.51
N THR A 174 30.85 32.20 -19.56
CA THR A 174 32.09 32.52 -18.86
C THR A 174 32.36 31.63 -17.66
N PHE A 175 31.34 30.96 -17.13
CA PHE A 175 31.42 30.17 -15.89
C PHE A 175 32.39 29.00 -16.03
N PHE A 176 33.35 28.90 -15.09
CA PHE A 176 34.39 27.88 -15.10
C PHE A 176 33.84 26.44 -15.13
N HIS A 177 32.79 26.16 -14.35
CA HIS A 177 32.19 24.82 -14.31
C HIS A 177 31.46 24.45 -15.61
N ILE A 178 30.93 25.44 -16.36
CA ILE A 178 30.29 25.23 -17.66
C ILE A 178 31.35 25.01 -18.74
N LYS A 179 32.39 25.88 -18.79
CA LYS A 179 33.50 25.74 -19.73
C LYS A 179 34.21 24.39 -19.62
N ASN A 180 34.43 23.92 -18.39
CA ASN A 180 35.13 22.66 -18.15
C ASN A 180 34.19 21.45 -18.05
N SER A 181 32.88 21.61 -18.32
CA SER A 181 31.89 20.54 -18.23
C SER A 181 31.86 19.83 -16.87
N HIS A 182 32.12 20.56 -15.78
CA HIS A 182 32.01 20.04 -14.42
C HIS A 182 30.54 19.95 -14.02
N ARG A 183 29.91 18.82 -14.34
CA ARG A 183 28.52 18.55 -13.94
C ARG A 183 28.48 18.05 -12.49
N LEU A 184 27.66 18.72 -11.68
CA LEU A 184 27.05 18.07 -10.53
C LEU A 184 26.02 17.10 -11.10
N ILE A 185 26.18 15.83 -10.77
CA ILE A 185 25.18 14.82 -11.07
C ILE A 185 24.20 14.95 -9.91
N ASP A 186 23.03 15.51 -10.17
CA ASP A 186 21.90 15.32 -9.27
C ASP A 186 21.43 13.88 -9.48
N ASP A 187 21.12 13.17 -8.39
CA ASP A 187 20.68 11.77 -8.39
C ASP A 187 19.32 11.54 -9.11
N ASP A 188 18.76 12.57 -9.76
CA ASP A 188 17.46 12.59 -10.44
C ASP A 188 17.51 12.12 -11.92
N ASP A 189 18.45 11.24 -12.27
CA ASP A 189 18.36 10.46 -13.52
C ASP A 189 17.20 9.43 -13.49
N SER A 190 16.40 9.42 -12.42
CA SER A 190 15.20 8.59 -12.26
C SER A 190 13.96 9.12 -13.00
N ASP A 191 13.94 10.38 -13.42
CA ASP A 191 12.78 10.94 -14.12
C ASP A 191 12.82 10.61 -15.63
N PRO A 192 11.90 9.78 -16.15
CA PRO A 192 11.86 9.41 -17.56
C PRO A 192 11.57 10.60 -18.49
N THR A 193 11.13 11.73 -17.95
CA THR A 193 10.82 12.98 -18.65
C THR A 193 12.01 13.92 -18.78
N ALA A 194 13.12 13.70 -18.06
CA ALA A 194 14.28 14.59 -18.03
C ALA A 194 14.98 14.76 -19.40
N ARG A 195 14.73 13.86 -20.36
CA ARG A 195 15.26 13.91 -21.73
C ARG A 195 14.41 14.74 -22.69
N LEU A 196 13.23 15.21 -22.28
CA LEU A 196 12.30 16.00 -23.10
C LEU A 196 12.58 17.51 -23.02
N LYS A 197 13.86 17.93 -23.06
CA LYS A 197 14.23 19.36 -22.91
C LYS A 197 13.89 20.23 -24.14
N PHE A 198 13.55 19.61 -25.27
CA PHE A 198 13.15 20.31 -26.50
C PHE A 198 11.92 19.62 -27.11
N VAL A 199 10.74 19.88 -26.56
CA VAL A 199 9.46 19.43 -27.14
C VAL A 199 8.71 20.63 -27.71
N ASN A 200 8.05 20.43 -28.85
CA ASN A 200 7.23 21.46 -29.47
C ASN A 200 6.02 21.81 -28.59
N LYS A 201 5.55 23.06 -28.69
CA LYS A 201 4.44 23.59 -27.87
C LYS A 201 3.16 22.75 -27.98
N GLU A 202 2.88 22.18 -29.16
CA GLU A 202 1.72 21.29 -29.38
C GLU A 202 1.85 19.97 -28.60
N THR A 203 3.05 19.39 -28.56
CA THR A 203 3.31 18.14 -27.81
C THR A 203 3.24 18.35 -26.31
N GLN A 204 3.63 19.53 -25.80
CA GLN A 204 3.45 19.88 -24.40
C GLN A 204 1.97 19.95 -24.02
N GLN A 205 1.14 20.59 -24.85
CA GLN A 205 -0.30 20.67 -24.61
C GLN A 205 -0.97 19.29 -24.57
N VAL A 206 -0.55 18.37 -25.45
CA VAL A 206 -1.07 16.99 -25.46
C VAL A 206 -0.66 16.24 -24.19
N LEU A 207 0.59 16.37 -23.76
CA LEU A 207 1.07 15.75 -22.52
C LEU A 207 0.33 16.30 -21.29
N ASP A 208 0.06 17.61 -21.26
CA ASP A 208 -0.72 18.25 -20.18
C ASP A 208 -2.16 17.75 -20.16
N THR A 209 -2.80 17.57 -21.32
CA THR A 209 -4.15 16.98 -21.39
C THR A 209 -4.17 15.53 -20.94
N LEU A 210 -3.16 14.74 -21.34
CA LEU A 210 -3.05 13.34 -20.93
C LEU A 210 -2.82 13.23 -19.42
N ALA A 211 -1.98 14.08 -18.83
CA ALA A 211 -1.76 14.12 -17.39
C ALA A 211 -3.03 14.49 -16.61
N LYS A 212 -3.91 15.34 -17.17
CA LYS A 212 -5.19 15.72 -16.56
C LYS A 212 -6.24 14.62 -16.66
N GLU A 213 -6.32 13.92 -17.79
CA GLU A 213 -7.34 12.91 -18.06
C GLU A 213 -6.95 11.52 -17.54
N TYR A 214 -5.65 11.21 -17.45
CA TYR A 214 -5.18 9.91 -17.03
C TYR A 214 -5.27 9.73 -15.51
N LYS A 215 -6.31 9.01 -15.06
CA LYS A 215 -6.35 8.45 -13.70
C LYS A 215 -5.69 7.08 -13.73
N ALA A 216 -4.50 6.97 -13.15
CA ALA A 216 -3.84 5.67 -12.98
C ALA A 216 -4.79 4.72 -12.24
N PRO A 217 -4.91 3.44 -12.65
CA PRO A 217 -5.70 2.47 -11.91
C PRO A 217 -5.11 2.37 -10.51
N GLU A 218 -5.92 2.68 -9.50
CA GLU A 218 -5.55 2.54 -8.10
C GLU A 218 -5.15 1.07 -7.89
N LYS A 219 -3.85 0.83 -7.69
CA LYS A 219 -3.37 -0.48 -7.25
C LYS A 219 -3.95 -0.70 -5.86
N LYS A 220 -5.10 -1.36 -5.79
CA LYS A 220 -5.60 -1.90 -4.53
C LYS A 220 -4.52 -2.86 -4.04
N ASN A 221 -3.75 -2.42 -3.05
CA ASN A 221 -2.89 -3.30 -2.26
C ASN A 221 -3.83 -4.19 -1.46
N VAL A 222 -4.38 -5.22 -2.13
CA VAL A 222 -5.06 -6.31 -1.45
C VAL A 222 -3.95 -7.05 -0.74
N VAL A 223 -3.78 -6.78 0.55
CA VAL A 223 -2.94 -7.57 1.43
C VAL A 223 -3.57 -8.97 1.39
N LYS A 224 -2.96 -9.88 0.63
CA LYS A 224 -3.34 -11.30 0.68
C LYS A 224 -2.92 -11.79 2.07
N GLU A 225 -3.90 -12.09 2.93
CA GLU A 225 -3.67 -12.74 4.21
C GLU A 225 -2.92 -14.06 3.96
N LYS A 226 -1.93 -14.37 4.79
CA LYS A 226 -1.19 -15.62 4.71
C LYS A 226 -1.75 -16.57 5.75
N ALA A 227 -1.93 -17.84 5.39
CA ALA A 227 -2.36 -18.86 6.33
C ALA A 227 -1.32 -19.03 7.44
N ASP A 228 -1.76 -18.87 8.69
CA ASP A 228 -0.99 -19.30 9.87
C ASP A 228 -0.95 -20.83 9.94
N LYS A 229 -0.04 -21.39 10.75
CA LYS A 229 0.08 -22.84 10.92
C LYS A 229 -1.23 -23.49 11.39
N PHE A 230 -2.00 -22.79 12.21
CA PHE A 230 -3.30 -23.26 12.69
C PHE A 230 -4.41 -23.16 11.65
N ASN A 231 -4.25 -22.28 10.66
CA ASN A 231 -5.28 -21.98 9.66
C ASN A 231 -4.92 -22.46 8.25
N ALA A 232 -3.85 -23.26 8.13
CA ALA A 232 -3.40 -23.85 6.88
C ALA A 232 -4.20 -25.12 6.60
N ALA A 233 -5.00 -25.09 5.54
CA ALA A 233 -5.73 -26.27 5.07
C ALA A 233 -4.75 -27.35 4.57
N HIS A 234 -5.21 -28.61 4.59
CA HIS A 234 -4.49 -29.73 3.98
C HIS A 234 -4.41 -29.64 2.44
N TYR A 235 -5.17 -28.73 1.82
CA TYR A 235 -5.18 -28.47 0.38
C TYR A 235 -4.64 -27.08 0.06
N THR A 236 -4.16 -26.88 -1.18
CA THR A 236 -3.57 -25.61 -1.64
C THR A 236 -4.63 -24.70 -2.27
N THR A 237 -4.31 -23.40 -2.40
CA THR A 237 -5.18 -22.41 -3.06
C THR A 237 -5.42 -22.66 -4.55
N GLY A 238 -4.68 -23.60 -5.16
CA GLY A 238 -4.76 -23.90 -6.60
C GLY A 238 -4.18 -22.80 -7.50
N ALA A 239 -3.66 -21.70 -6.95
CA ALA A 239 -3.18 -20.56 -7.71
C ALA A 239 -1.96 -20.88 -8.60
N VAL A 240 -1.07 -21.76 -8.14
CA VAL A 240 0.06 -22.28 -8.95
C VAL A 240 -0.44 -23.08 -10.15
N ALA A 241 -1.42 -23.95 -9.95
CA ALA A 241 -2.01 -24.74 -11.03
C ALA A 241 -2.77 -23.84 -12.01
N ALA A 242 -3.56 -22.89 -11.51
CA ALA A 242 -4.31 -21.95 -12.32
C ALA A 242 -3.39 -21.04 -13.15
N GLY A 243 -2.32 -20.50 -12.55
CA GLY A 243 -1.31 -19.69 -13.24
C GLY A 243 -0.48 -20.49 -14.25
N PHE A 244 -0.34 -21.81 -14.06
CA PHE A 244 0.30 -22.69 -15.04
C PHE A 244 -0.61 -22.96 -16.25
N THR A 245 -1.91 -23.11 -16.03
CA THR A 245 -2.86 -23.47 -17.11
C THR A 245 -3.54 -22.29 -17.79
N SER A 246 -3.57 -21.11 -17.16
CA SER A 246 -4.29 -19.93 -17.64
C SER A 246 -3.36 -18.94 -18.32
N THR A 247 -3.80 -18.39 -19.45
CA THR A 247 -3.10 -17.30 -20.15
C THR A 247 -3.39 -15.92 -19.56
N VAL A 248 -4.40 -15.81 -18.68
CA VAL A 248 -4.87 -14.54 -18.09
C VAL A 248 -4.31 -14.32 -16.70
N MET A 249 -3.98 -15.39 -15.97
CA MET A 249 -3.43 -15.29 -14.61
C MET A 249 -1.91 -15.18 -14.65
N ALA A 250 -1.35 -14.45 -13.69
CA ALA A 250 0.10 -14.40 -13.52
C ALA A 250 0.62 -15.77 -13.04
N PRO A 251 1.76 -16.24 -13.57
CA PRO A 251 2.37 -17.49 -13.11
C PRO A 251 2.88 -17.32 -11.67
N GLU A 252 2.30 -18.07 -10.74
CA GLU A 252 2.75 -18.14 -9.34
C GLU A 252 3.63 -19.40 -9.15
N THR A 253 4.77 -19.26 -8.46
CA THR A 253 5.76 -20.34 -8.29
C THR A 253 5.73 -20.99 -6.91
N LYS A 254 5.02 -20.40 -5.95
CA LYS A 254 4.94 -20.88 -4.57
C LYS A 254 3.55 -21.44 -4.28
N ALA A 255 3.49 -22.71 -3.90
CA ALA A 255 2.25 -23.32 -3.45
C ALA A 255 1.93 -22.82 -2.03
N GLU A 256 0.82 -22.09 -1.89
CA GLU A 256 0.31 -21.64 -0.60
C GLU A 256 -0.86 -22.53 -0.19
N ALA A 257 -0.89 -22.91 1.09
CA ALA A 257 -2.03 -23.62 1.67
C ALA A 257 -3.26 -22.71 1.65
N ALA A 258 -4.44 -23.28 1.37
CA ALA A 258 -5.68 -22.52 1.49
C ALA A 258 -5.93 -22.14 2.95
N ILE A 259 -6.55 -20.99 3.17
CA ILE A 259 -6.91 -20.50 4.50
C ILE A 259 -8.20 -21.19 4.91
N VAL A 260 -8.19 -21.93 6.02
CA VAL A 260 -9.41 -22.43 6.65
C VAL A 260 -10.15 -21.24 7.28
N GLU A 261 -11.46 -21.33 7.46
CA GLU A 261 -12.17 -20.26 8.17
C GLU A 261 -11.78 -20.31 9.66
N GLU A 262 -11.47 -19.14 10.25
CA GLU A 262 -11.01 -19.06 11.65
C GLU A 262 -12.01 -19.67 12.64
N ASP A 263 -13.30 -19.59 12.31
CA ASP A 263 -14.41 -20.14 13.08
C ASP A 263 -14.28 -21.67 13.22
N LEU A 264 -13.88 -22.39 12.15
CA LEU A 264 -13.70 -23.85 12.20
C LEU A 264 -12.55 -24.26 13.13
N VAL A 265 -11.44 -23.52 13.08
CA VAL A 265 -10.25 -23.74 13.92
C VAL A 265 -10.57 -23.49 15.40
N ARG A 266 -11.44 -22.51 15.66
CA ARG A 266 -11.96 -22.20 17.00
C ARG A 266 -12.86 -23.33 17.49
N TYR A 267 -13.77 -23.81 16.66
CA TYR A 267 -14.74 -24.85 17.01
C TYR A 267 -14.13 -26.20 17.36
N GLU A 268 -13.02 -26.61 16.74
CA GLU A 268 -12.30 -27.85 17.10
C GLU A 268 -11.81 -27.89 18.55
N ARG A 269 -11.61 -26.71 19.17
CA ARG A 269 -11.10 -26.58 20.54
C ARG A 269 -12.21 -26.54 21.59
N VAL A 270 -13.45 -26.32 21.18
CA VAL A 270 -14.61 -26.27 22.08
C VAL A 270 -15.03 -27.71 22.40
N LYS A 271 -14.70 -28.17 23.62
CA LYS A 271 -14.99 -29.54 24.11
C LYS A 271 -15.87 -29.58 25.36
N LYS A 272 -16.32 -28.42 25.81
CA LYS A 272 -17.19 -28.27 26.97
C LYS A 272 -18.57 -27.83 26.50
N LYS A 273 -19.60 -28.38 27.14
CA LYS A 273 -20.98 -27.95 26.99
C LYS A 273 -21.22 -26.59 27.64
N ALA A 274 -22.06 -25.77 27.01
CA ALA A 274 -22.47 -24.48 27.56
C ALA A 274 -23.77 -24.58 28.37
N TYR A 275 -23.94 -23.70 29.33
CA TYR A 275 -25.17 -23.61 30.14
C TYR A 275 -25.74 -22.19 30.11
N VAL A 276 -27.02 -22.08 29.77
CA VAL A 276 -27.74 -20.80 29.69
C VAL A 276 -29.02 -20.88 30.51
N ARG A 277 -29.36 -19.80 31.19
CA ARG A 277 -30.65 -19.64 31.86
C ARG A 277 -31.44 -18.49 31.28
N LEU A 278 -32.64 -18.81 30.84
CA LEU A 278 -33.62 -17.83 30.38
C LEU A 278 -34.58 -17.54 31.53
N TYR A 279 -34.64 -16.28 31.95
CA TYR A 279 -35.66 -15.79 32.87
C TYR A 279 -36.89 -15.42 32.04
N THR A 280 -37.99 -16.15 32.24
CA THR A 280 -39.28 -15.86 31.64
C THR A 280 -40.29 -15.44 32.70
N ASN A 281 -41.39 -14.81 32.30
CA ASN A 281 -42.48 -14.45 33.20
C ASN A 281 -43.12 -15.64 33.94
N PHE A 282 -43.04 -16.84 33.37
CA PHE A 282 -43.51 -18.09 34.00
C PHE A 282 -42.42 -18.77 34.85
N GLY A 283 -41.21 -18.23 34.88
CA GLY A 283 -40.09 -18.73 35.68
C GLY A 283 -38.82 -19.01 34.86
N PRO A 284 -37.77 -19.53 35.51
CA PRO A 284 -36.48 -19.78 34.89
C PRO A 284 -36.42 -21.10 34.11
N LEU A 285 -35.89 -21.07 32.90
CA LEU A 285 -35.56 -22.24 32.08
C LEU A 285 -34.03 -22.41 31.99
N ASN A 286 -33.52 -23.57 32.41
CA ASN A 286 -32.09 -23.90 32.31
C ASN A 286 -31.86 -24.79 31.09
N LEU A 287 -30.95 -24.37 30.22
CA LEU A 287 -30.61 -25.00 28.96
C LEU A 287 -29.17 -25.51 29.00
N GLU A 288 -28.96 -26.75 28.57
CA GLU A 288 -27.66 -27.34 28.26
C GLU A 288 -27.48 -27.32 26.74
N LEU A 289 -26.39 -26.72 26.26
CA LEU A 289 -26.10 -26.60 24.83
C LEU A 289 -24.96 -27.55 24.43
N HIS A 290 -25.07 -28.13 23.23
CA HIS A 290 -24.12 -29.08 22.66
C HIS A 290 -23.07 -28.38 21.79
N SER A 291 -22.31 -27.47 22.39
CA SER A 291 -21.24 -26.69 21.74
C SER A 291 -20.15 -27.53 21.08
N ASP A 292 -19.93 -28.76 21.54
CA ASP A 292 -18.93 -29.68 20.96
C ASP A 292 -19.38 -30.24 19.59
N ILE A 293 -20.69 -30.35 19.38
CA ILE A 293 -21.29 -31.06 18.25
C ILE A 293 -21.82 -30.08 17.19
N VAL A 294 -22.43 -28.99 17.64
CA VAL A 294 -23.04 -27.94 16.82
C VAL A 294 -22.52 -26.56 17.23
N PRO A 295 -21.21 -26.33 17.01
CA PRO A 295 -20.52 -25.18 17.57
C PRO A 295 -21.02 -23.86 16.98
N LYS A 296 -21.37 -23.80 15.68
CA LYS A 296 -21.82 -22.57 15.02
C LYS A 296 -23.16 -22.11 15.57
N THR A 297 -24.07 -23.06 15.72
CA THR A 297 -25.41 -22.80 16.26
C THR A 297 -25.35 -22.35 17.72
N CYS A 298 -24.54 -23.03 18.54
CA CYS A 298 -24.36 -22.68 19.95
C CYS A 298 -23.69 -21.31 20.12
N GLU A 299 -22.71 -20.97 19.30
CA GLU A 299 -22.06 -19.65 19.35
C GLU A 299 -23.06 -18.53 19.03
N ASN A 300 -23.86 -18.71 17.97
CA ASN A 300 -24.89 -17.74 17.60
C ASN A 300 -25.87 -17.50 18.76
N PHE A 301 -26.33 -18.57 19.41
CA PHE A 301 -27.24 -18.47 20.55
C PHE A 301 -26.59 -17.77 21.76
N LEU A 302 -25.37 -18.15 22.14
CA LEU A 302 -24.66 -17.58 23.28
C LEU A 302 -24.38 -16.08 23.09
N LYS A 303 -23.88 -15.68 21.92
CA LYS A 303 -23.64 -14.27 21.60
C LYS A 303 -24.93 -13.45 21.58
N HIS A 304 -26.06 -14.01 21.13
CA HIS A 304 -27.36 -13.36 21.24
C HIS A 304 -27.83 -13.23 22.69
N CYS A 305 -27.53 -14.21 23.55
CA CYS A 305 -27.78 -14.09 24.99
C CYS A 305 -26.93 -12.98 25.64
N ASP A 306 -25.63 -12.92 25.33
CA ASP A 306 -24.71 -11.93 25.91
C ASP A 306 -24.96 -10.51 25.43
N SER A 307 -25.28 -10.34 24.14
CA SER A 307 -25.69 -9.03 23.59
C SER A 307 -27.05 -8.56 24.09
N GLY A 308 -27.78 -9.40 24.82
CA GLY A 308 -29.13 -9.10 25.31
C GLY A 308 -30.18 -9.08 24.21
N TYR A 309 -29.90 -9.69 23.05
CA TYR A 309 -30.80 -9.70 21.89
C TYR A 309 -32.16 -10.36 22.20
N TYR A 310 -32.18 -11.35 23.09
CA TYR A 310 -33.39 -12.05 23.51
C TYR A 310 -34.16 -11.36 24.64
N ASN A 311 -33.63 -10.27 25.21
CA ASN A 311 -34.30 -9.57 26.32
C ASN A 311 -35.57 -8.84 25.80
N GLY A 312 -36.70 -9.12 26.43
CA GLY A 312 -38.01 -8.61 26.03
C GLY A 312 -38.64 -9.32 24.82
N THR A 313 -38.02 -10.39 24.31
CA THR A 313 -38.58 -11.13 23.16
C THR A 313 -39.72 -12.05 23.58
N LYS A 314 -40.76 -12.14 22.74
CA LYS A 314 -41.95 -12.95 23.00
C LYS A 314 -41.87 -14.31 22.31
N PHE A 315 -42.47 -15.33 22.91
CA PHE A 315 -42.80 -16.56 22.20
C PHE A 315 -44.07 -16.32 21.37
N HIS A 316 -43.88 -16.09 20.07
CA HIS A 316 -44.96 -15.70 19.17
C HIS A 316 -45.75 -16.89 18.62
N ARG A 317 -45.31 -18.13 18.87
CA ARG A 317 -46.00 -19.34 18.43
C ARG A 317 -45.89 -20.46 19.46
N SER A 318 -47.01 -21.01 19.89
CA SER A 318 -47.08 -22.14 20.81
C SER A 318 -48.12 -23.15 20.31
N ILE A 319 -47.73 -24.41 20.16
CA ILE A 319 -48.64 -25.50 19.76
C ILE A 319 -48.56 -26.57 20.86
N ARG A 320 -49.67 -26.77 21.56
CA ARG A 320 -49.79 -27.78 22.63
C ARG A 320 -49.38 -29.17 22.13
N ASN A 321 -48.66 -29.93 22.96
CA ASN A 321 -48.10 -31.25 22.62
C ASN A 321 -47.11 -31.28 21.45
N PHE A 322 -46.71 -30.13 20.89
CA PHE A 322 -45.78 -30.08 19.76
C PHE A 322 -44.54 -29.26 20.11
N MET A 323 -44.60 -27.93 20.02
CA MET A 323 -43.45 -27.07 20.28
C MET A 323 -43.86 -25.63 20.58
N ILE A 324 -42.94 -24.90 21.21
CA ILE A 324 -43.01 -23.46 21.41
C ILE A 324 -41.84 -22.77 20.72
N GLN A 325 -42.12 -21.74 19.94
CA GLN A 325 -41.15 -21.02 19.10
C GLN A 325 -41.02 -19.56 19.55
N GLY A 326 -39.77 -19.11 19.62
CA GLY A 326 -39.39 -17.77 20.06
C GLY A 326 -38.10 -17.29 19.40
N GLY A 327 -37.50 -16.24 19.96
CA GLY A 327 -36.24 -15.68 19.46
C GLY A 327 -36.38 -14.70 18.28
N ASP A 328 -37.60 -14.23 17.99
CA ASP A 328 -37.85 -13.14 17.04
C ASP A 328 -38.06 -11.80 17.79
N PRO A 329 -37.18 -10.80 17.64
CA PRO A 329 -37.37 -9.50 18.28
C PRO A 329 -38.58 -8.73 17.73
N THR A 330 -39.00 -8.99 16.49
CA THR A 330 -40.18 -8.33 15.91
C THR A 330 -41.50 -9.00 16.27
N ALA A 331 -41.46 -10.19 16.88
CA ALA A 331 -42.62 -11.01 17.23
C ALA A 331 -43.60 -11.27 16.05
N THR A 332 -43.15 -11.11 14.80
CA THR A 332 -43.97 -11.37 13.60
C THR A 332 -43.92 -12.83 13.19
N GLY A 333 -42.83 -13.53 13.55
CA GLY A 333 -42.51 -14.91 13.18
C GLY A 333 -41.64 -15.03 11.93
N THR A 334 -41.36 -13.92 11.23
CA THR A 334 -40.49 -13.90 10.03
C THR A 334 -39.19 -13.13 10.26
N GLY A 335 -39.07 -12.45 11.41
CA GLY A 335 -37.90 -11.66 11.77
C GLY A 335 -36.74 -12.49 12.31
N GLY A 336 -35.77 -11.81 12.90
CA GLY A 336 -34.55 -12.42 13.39
C GLY A 336 -33.38 -12.33 12.40
N GLN A 337 -32.19 -12.14 12.95
CA GLN A 337 -30.91 -12.10 12.23
C GLN A 337 -29.87 -12.85 13.06
N SER A 338 -28.96 -13.56 12.39
CA SER A 338 -27.81 -14.18 13.06
C SER A 338 -26.78 -13.13 13.46
N ILE A 339 -25.79 -13.52 14.26
CA ILE A 339 -24.65 -12.67 14.63
C ILE A 339 -23.81 -12.22 13.43
N TRP A 340 -23.82 -12.98 12.33
CA TRP A 340 -23.06 -12.69 11.11
C TRP A 340 -23.84 -11.82 10.12
N GLY A 341 -25.09 -11.45 10.43
CA GLY A 341 -25.99 -10.70 9.55
C GLY A 341 -26.50 -11.48 8.33
N LYS A 342 -26.02 -12.72 8.11
CA LYS A 342 -26.44 -13.64 7.05
C LYS A 342 -26.94 -14.96 7.62
N PRO A 343 -27.89 -15.65 6.98
CA PRO A 343 -28.27 -17.00 7.40
C PRO A 343 -27.07 -17.94 7.39
N PHE A 344 -27.05 -18.90 8.32
CA PHE A 344 -25.97 -19.89 8.43
C PHE A 344 -26.46 -21.33 8.22
N GLU A 345 -25.49 -22.22 7.95
CA GLU A 345 -25.70 -23.62 7.58
C GLU A 345 -26.35 -24.47 8.67
N ASP A 346 -26.99 -25.57 8.27
CA ASP A 346 -27.59 -26.55 9.17
C ASP A 346 -26.53 -27.56 9.67
N GLU A 347 -26.37 -27.68 11.00
CA GLU A 347 -25.43 -28.63 11.61
C GLU A 347 -26.13 -29.93 12.03
N ILE A 348 -26.73 -30.64 11.07
CA ILE A 348 -27.49 -31.86 11.34
C ILE A 348 -26.54 -33.02 11.67
N LYS A 349 -26.72 -33.65 12.84
CA LYS A 349 -25.97 -34.84 13.25
C LYS A 349 -26.91 -36.01 13.56
N PRO A 350 -26.54 -37.25 13.18
CA PRO A 350 -27.39 -38.42 13.37
C PRO A 350 -27.64 -38.78 14.84
N HIS A 351 -26.75 -38.35 15.74
CA HIS A 351 -26.86 -38.60 17.18
C HIS A 351 -27.83 -37.64 17.89
N LEU A 352 -28.15 -36.50 17.29
CA LEU A 352 -29.05 -35.50 17.85
C LEU A 352 -30.41 -35.63 17.15
N THR A 353 -31.39 -36.17 17.87
CA THR A 353 -32.76 -36.35 17.37
C THR A 353 -33.73 -35.65 18.30
N HIS A 354 -34.92 -35.31 17.79
CA HIS A 354 -36.00 -34.72 18.57
C HIS A 354 -36.72 -35.80 19.38
N THR A 355 -35.97 -36.53 20.21
CA THR A 355 -36.49 -37.59 21.07
C THR A 355 -36.54 -37.08 22.52
N GLY A 356 -37.74 -36.96 23.07
CA GLY A 356 -37.98 -36.46 24.42
C GLY A 356 -38.62 -35.08 24.45
N ARG A 357 -38.97 -34.66 25.66
CA ARG A 357 -39.48 -33.32 25.97
C ARG A 357 -38.32 -32.38 26.28
N GLY A 358 -38.42 -31.14 25.84
CA GLY A 358 -37.44 -30.09 26.12
C GLY A 358 -36.23 -30.13 25.20
N ILE A 359 -36.36 -30.64 23.97
CA ILE A 359 -35.27 -30.54 22.98
C ILE A 359 -35.29 -29.13 22.38
N LEU A 360 -34.11 -28.51 22.28
CA LEU A 360 -33.91 -27.15 21.76
C LEU A 360 -33.33 -27.22 20.35
N SER A 361 -34.02 -26.59 19.39
CA SER A 361 -33.67 -26.63 17.97
C SER A 361 -33.86 -25.28 17.28
N MET A 362 -33.14 -25.03 16.20
CA MET A 362 -33.27 -23.81 15.40
C MET A 362 -34.47 -23.84 14.47
N ALA A 363 -35.18 -22.73 14.36
CA ALA A 363 -36.20 -22.53 13.34
C ALA A 363 -35.55 -22.04 12.04
N ASN A 364 -35.90 -22.66 10.91
CA ASN A 364 -35.41 -22.31 9.59
C ASN A 364 -36.56 -22.24 8.57
N SER A 365 -36.30 -21.69 7.38
CA SER A 365 -37.27 -21.57 6.28
C SER A 365 -36.86 -22.38 5.05
N GLY A 366 -35.97 -23.35 5.24
CA GLY A 366 -35.30 -24.12 4.20
C GLY A 366 -33.91 -24.54 4.67
N THR A 367 -33.22 -25.33 3.85
CA THR A 367 -31.84 -25.76 4.11
C THR A 367 -30.90 -24.57 4.22
N ASP A 368 -30.05 -24.56 5.24
CA ASP A 368 -29.00 -23.56 5.48
C ASP A 368 -29.50 -22.12 5.67
N THR A 369 -30.68 -21.98 6.30
CA THR A 369 -31.31 -20.67 6.53
C THR A 369 -31.50 -20.31 8.01
N ASN A 370 -30.62 -20.79 8.88
CA ASN A 370 -30.71 -20.50 10.32
C ASN A 370 -30.43 -19.02 10.61
N LYS A 371 -31.22 -18.44 11.53
CA LYS A 371 -31.08 -17.05 11.99
C LYS A 371 -30.98 -16.99 13.52
N SER A 372 -31.91 -16.32 14.20
CA SER A 372 -31.95 -16.22 15.66
C SER A 372 -33.15 -16.92 16.30
N GLN A 373 -34.12 -17.36 15.51
CA GLN A 373 -35.31 -18.03 16.01
C GLN A 373 -35.03 -19.47 16.41
N PHE A 374 -35.59 -19.90 17.52
CA PHE A 374 -35.46 -21.25 18.06
C PHE A 374 -36.80 -21.75 18.58
N PHE A 375 -36.91 -23.05 18.76
CA PHE A 375 -38.07 -23.68 19.37
C PHE A 375 -37.68 -24.76 20.38
N ILE A 376 -38.56 -24.99 21.33
CA ILE A 376 -38.46 -26.05 22.35
C ILE A 376 -39.60 -27.03 22.13
N THR A 377 -39.30 -28.32 22.09
CA THR A 377 -40.32 -29.37 21.88
C THR A 377 -41.01 -29.76 23.19
N TYR A 378 -42.31 -30.01 23.13
CA TYR A 378 -43.08 -30.56 24.26
C TYR A 378 -43.13 -32.09 24.27
N ARG A 379 -42.90 -32.71 23.10
CA ARG A 379 -42.92 -34.16 22.86
C ARG A 379 -41.81 -34.53 21.87
N SER A 380 -41.51 -35.82 21.76
CA SER A 380 -40.71 -36.37 20.68
C SER A 380 -41.35 -36.09 19.31
N CYS A 381 -40.60 -35.46 18.40
CA CYS A 381 -41.06 -35.02 17.08
C CYS A 381 -40.11 -35.51 15.97
N ARG A 382 -40.12 -36.83 15.70
CA ARG A 382 -39.19 -37.46 14.73
C ARG A 382 -39.29 -36.94 13.30
N HIS A 383 -40.39 -36.29 12.93
CA HIS A 383 -40.57 -35.71 11.59
C HIS A 383 -39.77 -34.41 11.36
N LEU A 384 -39.21 -33.84 12.44
CA LEU A 384 -38.30 -32.68 12.42
C LEU A 384 -36.82 -33.11 12.36
N ASP A 385 -36.55 -34.39 12.55
CA ASP A 385 -35.20 -34.94 12.44
C ASP A 385 -34.66 -34.68 11.03
N SER A 386 -33.38 -34.30 10.96
CA SER A 386 -32.69 -33.92 9.72
C SER A 386 -33.26 -32.73 8.96
N LYS A 387 -34.16 -31.94 9.57
CA LYS A 387 -34.65 -30.67 9.01
C LYS A 387 -34.23 -29.47 9.84
N HIS A 388 -34.15 -29.65 11.15
CA HIS A 388 -33.80 -28.60 12.10
C HIS A 388 -32.57 -29.01 12.89
N THR A 389 -31.65 -28.07 13.06
CA THR A 389 -30.45 -28.26 13.88
C THR A 389 -30.83 -28.29 15.34
N VAL A 390 -30.65 -29.46 15.98
CA VAL A 390 -30.78 -29.63 17.43
C VAL A 390 -29.49 -29.16 18.07
N PHE A 391 -29.58 -28.21 19.01
CA PHE A 391 -28.37 -27.64 19.63
C PHE A 391 -28.36 -27.62 21.15
N GLY A 392 -29.43 -28.10 21.79
CA GLY A 392 -29.44 -28.26 23.23
C GLY A 392 -30.65 -29.00 23.75
N LYS A 393 -30.77 -29.01 25.08
CA LYS A 393 -31.90 -29.55 25.81
C LYS A 393 -32.16 -28.75 27.09
N VAL A 394 -33.40 -28.74 27.52
CA VAL A 394 -33.82 -28.20 28.82
C VAL A 394 -33.40 -29.18 29.91
N VAL A 395 -32.62 -28.72 30.88
CA VAL A 395 -32.13 -29.52 32.01
C VAL A 395 -32.79 -29.14 33.34
N GLY A 396 -33.44 -27.97 33.41
CA GLY A 396 -34.17 -27.51 34.58
C GLY A 396 -35.26 -26.51 34.19
N GLY A 397 -36.33 -26.45 34.98
CA GLY A 397 -37.53 -25.68 34.62
C GLY A 397 -38.52 -26.45 33.74
N LEU A 398 -38.60 -27.78 33.88
CA LEU A 398 -39.65 -28.55 33.19
C LEU A 398 -41.07 -28.15 33.66
N ASP A 399 -41.18 -27.70 34.91
CA ASP A 399 -42.43 -27.20 35.48
C ASP A 399 -42.86 -25.89 34.80
N THR A 400 -41.91 -24.97 34.55
CA THR A 400 -42.18 -23.71 33.83
C THR A 400 -42.53 -23.99 32.38
N LEU A 401 -41.86 -24.96 31.73
CA LEU A 401 -42.23 -25.41 30.37
C LEU A 401 -43.66 -25.98 30.33
N THR A 402 -44.09 -26.65 31.40
CA THR A 402 -45.45 -27.21 31.51
C THR A 402 -46.50 -26.13 31.77
N ALA A 403 -46.19 -25.12 32.57
CA ALA A 403 -47.04 -23.95 32.76
C ALA A 403 -47.23 -23.18 31.44
N ILE A 404 -46.13 -22.98 30.69
CA ILE A 404 -46.13 -22.33 29.37
C ILE A 404 -46.98 -23.14 28.36
N GLU A 405 -46.97 -24.48 28.41
CA GLU A 405 -47.80 -25.32 27.55
C GLU A 405 -49.31 -25.20 27.87
N GLN A 406 -49.68 -24.91 29.11
CA GLN A 406 -51.08 -24.77 29.53
C GLN A 406 -51.73 -23.47 29.06
N VAL A 407 -50.94 -22.47 28.66
CA VAL A 407 -51.46 -21.20 28.13
C VAL A 407 -52.34 -21.46 26.89
N GLU A 408 -53.50 -20.81 26.84
CA GLU A 408 -54.40 -20.89 25.69
C GLU A 408 -53.86 -20.07 24.51
N VAL A 409 -54.14 -20.54 23.29
CA VAL A 409 -53.61 -19.96 22.05
C VAL A 409 -54.76 -19.54 21.13
N ASP A 410 -54.55 -18.45 20.41
CA ASP A 410 -55.46 -17.95 19.38
C ASP A 410 -55.38 -18.81 18.09
N ASN A 411 -56.27 -18.57 17.14
CA ASN A 411 -56.37 -19.24 15.84
C ASN A 411 -55.09 -19.14 14.97
N LYS A 412 -54.14 -18.27 15.32
CA LYS A 412 -52.84 -18.12 14.67
C LYS A 412 -51.68 -18.77 15.45
N ASP A 413 -51.99 -19.71 16.34
CA ASP A 413 -51.05 -20.36 17.26
C ASP A 413 -50.31 -19.38 18.20
N ARG A 414 -50.86 -18.17 18.40
CA ARG A 414 -50.26 -17.14 19.26
C ARG A 414 -50.79 -17.29 20.68
N PRO A 415 -49.94 -17.35 21.72
CA PRO A 415 -50.39 -17.34 23.11
C PRO A 415 -51.28 -16.12 23.41
N ILE A 416 -52.40 -16.34 24.13
CA ILE A 416 -53.28 -15.25 24.58
C ILE A 416 -52.58 -14.44 25.67
N GLU A 417 -51.92 -15.14 26.60
CA GLU A 417 -51.03 -14.53 27.56
C GLU A 417 -49.62 -14.45 26.98
N ASP A 418 -49.06 -13.25 26.92
CA ASP A 418 -47.73 -13.01 26.38
C ASP A 418 -46.67 -13.74 27.23
N ILE A 419 -45.98 -14.72 26.65
CA ILE A 419 -44.83 -15.37 27.26
C ILE A 419 -43.57 -14.62 26.79
N VAL A 420 -42.85 -14.00 27.72
CA VAL A 420 -41.73 -13.10 27.43
C VAL A 420 -40.45 -13.60 28.09
N ILE A 421 -39.33 -13.53 27.36
CA ILE A 421 -37.99 -13.72 27.91
C ILE A 421 -37.56 -12.37 28.48
N GLU A 422 -37.53 -12.23 29.80
CA GLU A 422 -37.11 -11.00 30.46
C GLU A 422 -35.60 -10.79 30.32
N ARG A 423 -34.83 -11.86 30.56
CA ARG A 423 -33.37 -11.82 30.55
C ARG A 423 -32.78 -13.19 30.22
N ALA A 424 -31.74 -13.22 29.40
CA ALA A 424 -30.86 -14.37 29.26
C ALA A 424 -29.58 -14.19 30.08
N SER A 425 -29.13 -15.23 30.79
CA SER A 425 -27.82 -15.25 31.47
C SER A 425 -27.04 -16.50 31.09
N VAL A 426 -25.83 -16.31 30.56
CA VAL A 426 -24.88 -17.38 30.28
C VAL A 426 -24.12 -17.71 31.56
N PHE A 427 -24.12 -18.98 31.97
CA PHE A 427 -23.40 -19.45 33.17
C PHE A 427 -22.03 -20.01 32.83
N VAL A 428 -21.94 -20.74 31.73
CA VAL A 428 -20.70 -21.35 31.26
C VAL A 428 -20.60 -21.04 29.78
N ASP A 429 -19.64 -20.19 29.42
CA ASP A 429 -19.27 -19.92 28.04
C ASP A 429 -17.97 -20.67 27.70
N PRO A 430 -18.04 -21.75 26.90
CA PRO A 430 -16.86 -22.52 26.53
C PRO A 430 -16.03 -21.87 25.41
N TYR A 431 -16.54 -20.81 24.76
CA TYR A 431 -15.89 -20.18 23.62
C TYR A 431 -14.84 -19.15 24.04
N THR A 432 -15.06 -18.43 25.15
CA THR A 432 -14.07 -17.50 25.71
C THR A 432 -12.78 -18.20 26.10
N GLU A 433 -12.87 -19.36 26.77
CA GLU A 433 -11.70 -20.17 27.10
C GLU A 433 -10.96 -20.65 25.84
N ALA A 434 -11.69 -21.01 24.78
CA ALA A 434 -11.09 -21.44 23.52
C ALA A 434 -10.36 -20.29 22.80
N ASP A 435 -10.90 -19.07 22.86
CA ASP A 435 -10.30 -17.87 22.28
C ASP A 435 -8.99 -17.49 22.98
N GLU A 436 -8.99 -17.51 24.31
CA GLU A 436 -7.80 -17.23 25.11
C GLU A 436 -6.68 -18.25 24.84
N GLN A 437 -7.03 -19.54 24.74
CA GLN A 437 -6.09 -20.60 24.39
C GLN A 437 -5.50 -20.40 22.98
N LEU A 438 -6.36 -20.09 22.00
CA LEU A 438 -5.93 -19.83 20.62
C LEU A 438 -5.01 -18.60 20.54
N ALA A 439 -5.35 -17.52 21.24
CA ALA A 439 -4.55 -16.30 21.29
C ALA A 439 -3.16 -16.57 21.88
N ALA A 440 -3.10 -17.30 23.01
CA ALA A 440 -1.84 -17.68 23.65
C ALA A 440 -0.98 -18.61 22.78
N GLU A 441 -1.59 -19.55 22.04
CA GLU A 441 -0.89 -20.41 21.08
C GLU A 441 -0.32 -19.61 19.90
N ARG A 442 -1.13 -18.72 19.31
CA ARG A 442 -0.70 -17.83 18.21
C ARG A 442 0.44 -16.90 18.65
N GLU A 443 0.39 -16.36 19.86
CA GLU A 443 1.46 -15.52 20.40
C GLU A 443 2.80 -16.26 20.55
N LYS A 444 2.76 -17.46 21.12
CA LYS A 444 3.96 -18.31 21.24
C LYS A 444 4.56 -18.66 19.89
N GLU A 445 3.72 -18.91 18.89
CA GLU A 445 4.20 -19.19 17.54
C GLU A 445 4.81 -17.97 16.87
N ARG A 446 4.21 -16.78 16.99
CA ARG A 446 4.81 -15.53 16.49
C ARG A 446 6.17 -15.26 17.11
N GLN A 447 6.33 -15.52 18.42
CA GLN A 447 7.61 -15.40 19.10
C GLN A 447 8.66 -16.37 18.53
N LYS A 448 8.31 -17.65 18.35
CA LYS A 448 9.20 -18.65 17.73
C LYS A 448 9.61 -18.27 16.31
N LEU A 449 8.67 -17.83 15.48
CA LEU A 449 8.96 -17.37 14.12
C LEU A 449 9.87 -16.13 14.10
N ALA A 450 9.70 -15.20 15.05
CA ALA A 450 10.58 -14.05 15.17
C ALA A 450 12.00 -14.46 15.59
N GLU A 451 12.15 -15.42 16.49
CA GLU A 451 13.43 -16.00 16.89
C GLU A 451 14.13 -16.77 15.75
N GLU A 452 13.38 -17.58 14.99
CA GLU A 452 13.89 -18.26 13.79
C GLU A 452 14.30 -17.27 12.68
N GLN A 453 13.58 -16.17 12.53
CA GLN A 453 13.94 -15.11 11.58
C GLN A 453 15.16 -14.32 12.05
N ALA A 454 15.32 -14.10 13.36
CA ALA A 454 16.49 -13.44 13.92
C ALA A 454 17.76 -14.32 13.78
N THR A 455 17.64 -15.62 14.03
CA THR A 455 18.74 -16.59 13.88
C THR A 455 19.14 -16.79 12.41
N SER A 456 18.17 -16.87 11.49
CA SER A 456 18.45 -16.98 10.04
C SER A 456 19.09 -15.71 9.45
N ARG A 457 18.75 -14.51 9.95
CA ARG A 457 19.41 -13.26 9.52
C ARG A 457 20.86 -13.13 10.00
N GLN A 458 21.23 -13.81 11.09
CA GLN A 458 22.63 -13.87 11.54
C GLN A 458 23.49 -14.79 10.65
N HIS A 459 22.87 -15.71 9.91
CA HIS A 459 23.58 -16.53 8.92
C HIS A 459 23.64 -15.83 7.57
N VAL A 460 24.35 -14.70 7.49
CA VAL A 460 24.76 -14.12 6.20
C VAL A 460 25.78 -15.09 5.58
N PRO A 461 25.52 -15.67 4.39
CA PRO A 461 26.53 -16.48 3.73
C PRO A 461 27.76 -15.59 3.48
N LYS A 462 28.93 -16.00 3.99
CA LYS A 462 30.20 -15.37 3.65
C LYS A 462 30.28 -15.28 2.12
N LYS A 463 30.39 -14.06 1.58
CA LYS A 463 30.47 -13.80 0.13
C LYS A 463 31.70 -14.45 -0.55
N ASP A 464 32.59 -15.06 0.22
CA ASP A 464 33.83 -15.70 -0.24
C ASP A 464 33.82 -17.24 -0.16
N ALA A 465 32.65 -17.87 -0.03
CA ALA A 465 32.57 -19.32 -0.17
C ALA A 465 32.58 -19.68 -1.66
N GLU A 466 33.74 -20.11 -2.17
CA GLU A 466 33.86 -20.67 -3.52
C GLU A 466 32.78 -21.73 -3.74
N LEU A 467 31.89 -21.46 -4.71
CA LEU A 467 30.84 -22.38 -5.12
C LEU A 467 31.49 -23.72 -5.50
N LYS A 468 31.20 -24.79 -4.75
CA LYS A 468 31.65 -26.14 -5.11
C LYS A 468 31.07 -26.50 -6.47
N VAL A 469 31.91 -26.47 -7.49
CA VAL A 469 31.57 -26.92 -8.85
C VAL A 469 31.51 -28.44 -8.82
N TYR A 470 30.31 -29.01 -8.68
CA TYR A 470 30.11 -30.46 -8.71
C TYR A 470 30.35 -31.07 -10.10
N ARG A 471 30.35 -30.25 -11.17
CA ARG A 471 30.78 -30.65 -12.51
C ARG A 471 31.02 -29.44 -13.43
N SER A 472 32.20 -29.35 -14.02
CA SER A 472 32.52 -28.37 -15.07
C SER A 472 32.29 -28.98 -16.45
N GLY A 473 31.07 -28.87 -16.97
CA GLY A 473 30.75 -29.31 -18.33
C GLY A 473 29.25 -29.50 -18.52
N VAL A 474 28.69 -28.80 -19.50
CA VAL A 474 27.37 -29.12 -20.02
C VAL A 474 27.49 -30.49 -20.67
N GLY A 475 26.57 -31.40 -20.34
CA GLY A 475 26.66 -32.83 -20.68
C GLY A 475 27.02 -33.12 -22.15
N LYS A 476 27.50 -34.34 -22.40
CA LYS A 476 28.10 -34.93 -23.63
C LYS A 476 27.48 -34.56 -25.00
N TYR A 477 26.33 -33.90 -25.05
CA TYR A 477 25.55 -33.62 -26.25
C TYR A 477 25.39 -32.14 -26.58
N ILE A 478 25.96 -31.22 -25.79
CA ILE A 478 25.94 -29.79 -26.11
C ILE A 478 27.38 -29.33 -26.34
N PRO A 479 27.81 -29.15 -27.61
CA PRO A 479 29.14 -28.60 -27.89
C PRO A 479 29.24 -27.16 -27.36
N LYS A 480 30.37 -26.84 -26.73
CA LYS A 480 30.67 -25.49 -26.24
C LYS A 480 30.72 -24.52 -27.44
N LEU A 481 29.97 -23.43 -27.37
CA LEU A 481 30.13 -22.31 -28.30
C LEU A 481 31.47 -21.63 -28.00
N GLU A 482 32.50 -21.97 -28.77
CA GLU A 482 33.71 -21.18 -28.82
C GLU A 482 33.49 -19.93 -29.67
N THR A 483 33.93 -18.82 -29.11
CA THR A 483 33.84 -17.46 -29.63
C THR A 483 34.52 -17.32 -30.98
N LEU A 484 33.76 -16.95 -32.01
CA LEU A 484 34.26 -16.64 -33.35
C LEU A 484 34.95 -15.26 -33.38
N LYS A 485 36.20 -15.23 -33.83
CA LYS A 485 36.80 -14.09 -34.56
C LYS A 485 37.44 -14.60 -35.85
N PRO A 486 37.50 -13.76 -36.90
CA PRO A 486 37.43 -14.20 -38.29
C PRO A 486 38.81 -14.42 -38.92
N ASP A 487 38.95 -15.40 -39.83
CA ASP A 487 39.40 -15.13 -41.19
C ASP A 487 39.32 -16.35 -42.14
N LYS A 488 39.25 -16.01 -43.42
CA LYS A 488 38.84 -16.77 -44.62
C LYS A 488 39.69 -18.00 -44.97
N SER A 489 39.04 -19.05 -45.48
CA SER A 489 39.25 -19.58 -46.85
C SER A 489 38.33 -20.77 -47.17
N ASP A 490 37.76 -20.75 -48.37
CA ASP A 490 36.88 -21.75 -48.98
C ASP A 490 37.52 -23.14 -49.12
N LYS A 491 36.72 -24.20 -48.89
CA LYS A 491 36.48 -25.31 -49.86
C LYS A 491 35.42 -26.30 -49.35
N THR A 492 34.68 -26.82 -50.31
CA THR A 492 33.41 -27.57 -50.22
C THR A 492 33.56 -29.10 -50.14
N GLU A 493 32.56 -29.72 -49.49
CA GLU A 493 32.02 -31.11 -49.64
C GLU A 493 32.76 -32.34 -49.04
N PRO A 494 32.10 -33.51 -48.82
CA PRO A 494 30.68 -33.78 -48.47
C PRO A 494 30.50 -34.86 -47.35
N VAL A 495 29.24 -35.03 -46.90
CA VAL A 495 28.76 -35.88 -45.78
C VAL A 495 28.66 -37.38 -46.13
N PRO A 496 29.11 -38.33 -45.27
CA PRO A 496 28.78 -39.75 -45.42
C PRO A 496 27.54 -40.19 -44.60
N LYS A 497 26.75 -41.07 -45.23
CA LYS A 497 25.46 -41.65 -44.80
C LYS A 497 25.60 -42.58 -43.58
N LYS A 498 24.63 -42.50 -42.65
CA LYS A 498 24.43 -43.49 -41.56
C LYS A 498 23.81 -44.79 -42.10
N LYS A 499 24.42 -45.94 -41.74
CA LYS A 499 23.80 -47.27 -41.82
C LYS A 499 22.99 -47.57 -40.55
N LYS A 500 21.83 -48.21 -40.71
CA LYS A 500 20.98 -48.80 -39.65
C LYS A 500 21.42 -50.24 -39.35
N VAL A 501 21.53 -50.63 -38.08
CA VAL A 501 21.27 -51.97 -37.48
C VAL A 501 21.06 -51.73 -35.97
N ALA A 502 19.86 -51.80 -35.41
CA ALA A 502 19.12 -52.95 -34.85
C ALA A 502 19.83 -53.68 -33.70
N GLY A 503 19.22 -53.67 -32.50
CA GLY A 503 19.65 -54.46 -31.34
C GLY A 503 19.51 -53.70 -30.00
N TYR A 504 18.29 -53.61 -29.48
CA TYR A 504 17.99 -53.05 -28.15
C TYR A 504 18.23 -54.16 -27.10
N GLN A 505 19.25 -54.03 -26.25
CA GLN A 505 19.43 -54.84 -25.05
C GLN A 505 19.32 -53.92 -23.83
N PHE A 506 18.32 -54.19 -22.98
CA PHE A 506 18.10 -53.49 -21.72
C PHE A 506 19.23 -53.82 -20.74
N GLY A 507 20.06 -52.82 -20.41
CA GLY A 507 21.03 -52.87 -19.32
C GLY A 507 20.38 -52.49 -17.98
N THR A 508 20.81 -53.16 -16.92
CA THR A 508 20.30 -53.12 -15.54
C THR A 508 20.27 -51.73 -14.90
N PHE A 509 19.19 -51.50 -14.13
CA PHE A 509 18.80 -50.24 -13.47
C PHE A 509 19.56 -49.95 -12.15
N SER A 510 20.86 -50.26 -12.09
CA SER A 510 21.63 -50.18 -10.84
C SER A 510 22.28 -48.81 -10.59
N ASN A 511 21.69 -47.71 -11.05
CA ASN A 511 22.14 -46.35 -10.70
C ASN A 511 21.10 -45.30 -11.12
N TRP A 512 19.89 -45.36 -10.54
CA TRP A 512 19.08 -44.15 -10.40
C TRP A 512 19.21 -43.62 -8.98
#